data_AF-A0A968LGL9-F1
#
_entry.id   AF-A0A968LGL9-F1
#
_cell.length_a   1.000
_cell.length_b   1.000
_cell.length_c   1.000
_cell.angle_alpha   90.00
_cell.angle_beta   90.00
_cell.angle_gamma   90.00
#
_symmetry.space_group_name_H-M   'P 1'
#
loop_
_entity.id
_entity.type
_entity.pdbx_description
1 polymer ?
#
loop_
_entity_poly.entity_id
_entity_poly.type
_entity_poly.pdbx_seq_one_letter_code
_entity_poly.pdbx_strand_id
1 'polypeptide(L)'
;AELPGMPSIGKQWEATGGPNRPALVMRWMLARHHNYTTGAEAYAPFNRLIDENPITRRAYAEMILAGTHPAYLIVNNKAEGSSPLSIQRMAELLVELTN
;
A
#
# COMPACT_ATOMS: atom_id res chain seq x y z
N ALA A 1 7.52 7.97 23.56
CA ALA A 1 8.57 7.67 22.57
C ALA A 1 7.87 7.17 21.31
N GLU A 2 8.10 7.79 20.16
CA GLU A 2 7.71 7.17 18.89
C GLU A 2 8.43 5.83 18.82
N LEU A 3 7.68 4.73 18.90
CA LEU A 3 8.24 3.40 18.63
C LEU A 3 8.91 3.46 17.24
N PRO A 4 10.06 2.80 17.00
CA PRO A 4 10.74 2.84 15.72
C PRO A 4 9.82 2.25 14.64
N GLY A 5 9.02 3.11 14.03
CA GLY A 5 8.08 2.71 13.01
C GLY A 5 8.83 2.48 11.70
N MET A 6 8.23 1.67 10.83
CA MET A 6 8.73 1.43 9.48
C MET A 6 8.99 2.77 8.75
N PRO A 7 10.13 2.94 8.03
CA PRO A 7 10.39 4.14 7.24
C PRO A 7 9.25 4.46 6.27
N SER A 8 9.16 5.71 5.78
CA SER A 8 8.18 6.03 4.73
C SER A 8 8.40 5.17 3.49
N ILE A 9 7.34 4.93 2.71
CA ILE A 9 7.40 4.08 1.51
C ILE A 9 8.48 4.57 0.53
N GLY A 10 8.65 5.88 0.35
CA GLY A 10 9.75 6.44 -0.44
C GLY A 10 11.14 6.10 0.12
N LYS A 11 11.35 6.15 1.44
CA LYS A 11 12.62 5.74 2.06
C LYS A 11 12.88 4.23 1.90
N GLN A 12 11.83 3.41 1.98
CA GLN A 12 11.94 1.97 1.73
C GLN A 12 12.31 1.66 0.27
N TRP A 13 11.71 2.39 -0.67
CA TRP A 13 11.99 2.28 -2.10
C TRP A 13 13.47 2.53 -2.42
N GLU A 14 14.02 3.66 -1.95
CA GLU A 14 15.42 4.00 -2.16
C GLU A 14 16.35 2.94 -1.52
N ALA A 15 16.06 2.55 -0.28
CA ALA A 15 16.87 1.57 0.45
C ALA A 15 16.87 0.16 -0.17
N THR A 16 15.90 -0.16 -1.03
CA THR A 16 15.75 -1.48 -1.68
C THR A 16 16.16 -1.49 -3.15
N GLY A 17 16.90 -0.47 -3.60
CA GLY A 17 17.45 -0.39 -4.95
C GLY A 17 16.52 0.25 -5.99
N GLY A 18 15.41 0.84 -5.55
CA GLY A 18 14.50 1.61 -6.39
C GLY A 18 14.05 0.85 -7.65
N PRO A 19 14.09 1.47 -8.84
CA PRO A 19 13.60 0.84 -10.07
C PRO A 19 14.50 -0.30 -10.59
N ASN A 20 15.76 -0.39 -10.14
CA ASN A 20 16.78 -1.28 -10.70
C ASN A 20 16.83 -2.68 -10.08
N ARG A 21 15.87 -3.03 -9.22
CA ARG A 21 15.81 -4.33 -8.56
C ARG A 21 15.20 -5.41 -9.47
N PRO A 22 15.56 -6.69 -9.31
CA PRO A 22 15.10 -7.78 -10.19
C PRO A 22 13.62 -8.15 -10.02
N ALA A 23 12.98 -7.75 -8.91
CA ALA A 23 11.54 -7.91 -8.67
C ALA A 23 11.06 -6.88 -7.64
N LEU A 24 9.83 -6.38 -7.79
CA LEU A 24 9.19 -5.51 -6.79
C LEU A 24 8.23 -6.33 -5.92
N VAL A 25 8.48 -6.36 -4.61
CA VAL A 25 7.55 -6.95 -3.64
C VAL A 25 7.17 -5.89 -2.62
N MET A 26 5.88 -5.61 -2.51
CA MET A 26 5.34 -4.57 -1.63
C MET A 26 4.30 -5.18 -0.70
N ARG A 27 4.33 -4.75 0.56
CA ARG A 27 3.35 -5.13 1.55
C ARG A 27 2.69 -3.89 2.13
N TRP A 28 1.47 -3.62 1.70
CA TRP A 28 0.69 -2.50 2.17
C TRP A 28 -0.02 -2.86 3.47
N MET A 29 0.46 -2.26 4.55
CA MET A 29 -0.01 -2.48 5.92
C MET A 29 -0.78 -1.28 6.47
N LEU A 30 -1.36 -1.46 7.65
CA LEU A 30 -2.04 -0.43 8.42
C LEU A 30 -1.21 0.86 8.50
N ALA A 31 -1.84 1.99 8.17
CA ALA A 31 -1.24 3.29 8.30
C ALA A 31 -1.05 3.65 9.80
N ARG A 32 0.02 4.40 10.12
CA ARG A 32 0.53 4.64 11.49
C ARG A 32 -0.45 5.31 12.49
N HIS A 33 -1.70 5.56 12.12
CA HIS A 33 -2.65 6.38 12.88
C HIS A 33 -3.47 5.59 13.92
N HIS A 34 -3.47 4.24 13.86
CA HIS A 34 -4.29 3.42 14.75
C HIS A 34 -3.44 2.51 15.64
N ASN A 35 -3.74 2.51 16.94
CA ASN A 35 -3.29 1.47 17.84
C ASN A 35 -3.84 0.12 17.35
N TYR A 36 -2.97 -0.90 17.26
CA TYR A 36 -3.29 -2.22 16.69
C TYR A 36 -4.56 -2.89 17.26
N THR A 37 -4.92 -2.53 18.49
CA THR A 37 -5.97 -3.15 19.31
C THR A 37 -7.40 -2.78 18.90
N THR A 38 -7.63 -1.64 18.23
CA THR A 38 -8.98 -1.20 17.78
C THR A 38 -9.26 -1.46 16.29
N GLY A 39 -8.23 -1.78 15.48
CA GLY A 39 -8.37 -1.87 14.02
C GLY A 39 -9.10 -3.11 13.48
N ALA A 40 -9.29 -4.17 14.26
CA ALA A 40 -10.10 -5.30 13.82
C ALA A 40 -11.60 -5.01 13.96
N GLU A 41 -12.02 -4.45 15.09
CA GLU A 41 -13.42 -4.06 15.33
C GLU A 41 -13.81 -2.85 14.48
N ALA A 42 -12.91 -1.86 14.31
CA ALA A 42 -13.19 -0.66 13.53
C ALA A 42 -13.43 -0.96 12.04
N TYR A 43 -12.79 -2.01 11.51
CA TYR A 43 -12.84 -2.31 10.09
C TYR A 43 -13.62 -3.56 9.74
N ALA A 44 -13.93 -4.43 10.70
CA ALA A 44 -14.83 -5.56 10.47
C ALA A 44 -16.17 -5.06 9.90
N PRO A 45 -16.77 -5.79 8.93
CA PRO A 45 -16.35 -7.10 8.41
C PRO A 45 -15.38 -7.03 7.21
N PHE A 46 -14.64 -5.92 7.06
CA PHE A 46 -13.70 -5.64 5.97
C PHE A 46 -14.31 -5.58 4.57
N ASN A 47 -15.56 -5.13 4.48
CA ASN A 47 -16.35 -5.10 3.24
C ASN A 47 -16.50 -3.70 2.64
N ARG A 48 -15.85 -2.68 3.21
CA ARG A 48 -15.87 -1.30 2.74
C ARG A 48 -14.52 -0.64 2.97
N LEU A 49 -14.20 0.35 2.15
CA LEU A 49 -13.09 1.24 2.42
C LEU A 49 -13.51 2.22 3.52
N ILE A 50 -12.67 2.38 4.53
CA ILE A 50 -12.92 3.20 5.72
C ILE A 50 -11.86 4.29 5.82
N ASP A 51 -10.59 3.92 5.74
CA ASP A 51 -9.45 4.84 5.77
C ASP A 51 -8.73 4.81 4.43
N GLU A 52 -9.39 5.33 3.40
CA GLU A 52 -8.78 5.45 2.08
C GLU A 52 -7.50 6.29 2.15
N ASN A 53 -6.43 5.78 1.54
CA ASN A 53 -5.15 6.44 1.48
C ASN A 53 -4.70 6.60 0.02
N PRO A 54 -5.29 7.56 -0.71
CA PRO A 54 -5.01 7.78 -2.13
C PRO A 54 -3.55 8.19 -2.37
N ILE A 55 -2.89 8.83 -1.40
CA ILE A 55 -1.47 9.22 -1.48
C ILE A 55 -0.60 7.97 -1.52
N THR A 56 -0.78 7.03 -0.58
CA THR A 56 -0.06 5.76 -0.58
C THR A 56 -0.40 4.92 -1.81
N ARG A 57 -1.66 4.91 -2.24
CA ARG A 57 -2.09 4.20 -3.46
C ARG A 57 -1.34 4.71 -4.69
N ARG A 58 -1.28 6.03 -4.88
CA ARG A 58 -0.51 6.67 -5.97
C ARG A 58 0.98 6.35 -5.90
N ALA A 59 1.59 6.43 -4.71
CA ALA A 59 3.00 6.11 -4.55
C ALA A 59 3.32 4.67 -4.97
N TYR A 60 2.50 3.69 -4.58
CA TYR A 60 2.67 2.31 -5.03
C TYR A 60 2.44 2.14 -6.53
N ALA A 61 1.45 2.82 -7.12
CA ALA A 61 1.22 2.79 -8.56
C ALA A 61 2.43 3.33 -9.34
N GLU A 62 2.97 4.48 -8.94
CA GLU A 62 4.18 5.06 -9.55
C GLU A 62 5.38 4.12 -9.43
N MET A 63 5.55 3.46 -8.28
CA MET A 63 6.60 2.46 -8.05
C MET A 63 6.46 1.22 -8.93
N ILE A 64 5.22 0.76 -9.19
CA ILE A 64 4.93 -0.34 -10.11
C ILE A 64 5.31 0.07 -11.54
N LEU A 65 4.86 1.26 -11.97
CA LEU A 65 5.06 1.76 -13.34
C LEU A 65 6.51 2.13 -13.64
N ALA A 66 7.29 2.51 -12.63
CA ALA A 66 8.72 2.81 -12.79
C ALA A 66 9.60 1.57 -13.01
N GLY A 67 9.09 0.36 -12.71
CA GLY A 67 9.83 -0.88 -12.85
C GLY A 67 9.58 -1.57 -14.20
N THR A 68 10.59 -2.26 -14.73
CA THR A 68 10.47 -3.14 -15.90
C THR A 68 10.27 -4.62 -15.54
N HIS A 69 10.36 -4.93 -14.24
CA HIS A 69 10.27 -6.27 -13.68
C HIS A 69 8.92 -6.53 -13.01
N PRO A 70 8.52 -7.80 -12.81
CA PRO A 70 7.27 -8.13 -12.15
C PRO A 70 7.11 -7.45 -10.79
N ALA A 71 5.90 -6.94 -10.53
CA ALA A 71 5.51 -6.33 -9.28
C ALA A 71 4.44 -7.15 -8.56
N TYR A 72 4.66 -7.38 -7.27
CA TYR A 72 3.75 -8.10 -6.37
C TYR A 72 3.34 -7.17 -5.24
N LEU A 73 2.04 -6.85 -5.17
CA LEU A 73 1.47 -6.02 -4.11
C LEU A 73 0.56 -6.87 -3.22
N ILE A 74 0.90 -6.98 -1.94
CA ILE A 74 0.12 -7.68 -0.93
C ILE A 74 -0.56 -6.63 -0.06
N VAL A 75 -1.89 -6.60 -0.06
CA VAL A 75 -2.69 -5.61 0.70
C VAL A 75 -3.31 -6.24 1.92
N ASN A 76 -3.04 -5.69 3.10
CA ASN A 76 -3.71 -6.06 4.34
C ASN A 76 -5.10 -5.41 4.40
N ASN A 77 -6.12 -6.10 4.91
CA ASN A 77 -7.45 -5.48 5.10
C ASN A 77 -7.39 -4.20 5.93
N LYS A 78 -6.47 -4.10 6.89
CA LYS A 78 -6.28 -2.92 7.74
C LYS A 78 -5.59 -1.75 7.03
N ALA A 79 -5.18 -1.90 5.77
CA ALA A 79 -4.56 -0.82 5.01
C ALA A 79 -5.57 0.32 4.76
N GLU A 80 -6.77 -0.03 4.32
CA GLU A 80 -7.85 0.93 4.04
C GLU A 80 -9.23 0.44 4.49
N GLY A 81 -9.33 -0.72 5.14
CA GLY A 81 -10.58 -1.32 5.58
C GLY A 81 -11.07 -2.50 4.73
N SER A 82 -10.57 -2.69 3.49
CA SER A 82 -10.94 -3.84 2.66
C SER A 82 -9.89 -4.14 1.59
N SER A 83 -9.15 -5.25 1.71
CA SER A 83 -8.09 -5.56 0.74
C SER A 83 -8.61 -5.76 -0.69
N PRO A 84 -9.76 -6.41 -0.95
CA PRO A 84 -10.26 -6.56 -2.32
C PRO A 84 -10.61 -5.22 -2.96
N LEU A 85 -11.28 -4.32 -2.22
CA LEU A 85 -11.64 -2.99 -2.73
C LEU A 85 -10.39 -2.13 -2.94
N SER A 86 -9.40 -2.20 -2.05
CA SER A 86 -8.11 -1.52 -2.22
C SER A 86 -7.38 -1.98 -3.47
N ILE A 87 -7.38 -3.29 -3.74
CA ILE A 87 -6.78 -3.88 -4.95
C ILE A 87 -7.54 -3.41 -6.19
N GLN A 88 -8.87 -3.39 -6.15
CA GLN A 88 -9.67 -2.87 -7.27
C GLN A 88 -9.33 -1.41 -7.58
N ARG A 89 -9.31 -0.54 -6.55
CA ARG A 89 -8.93 0.87 -6.72
C ARG A 89 -7.50 1.06 -7.23
N MET A 90 -6.58 0.18 -6.82
CA MET A 90 -5.21 0.18 -7.34
C MET A 90 -5.18 -0.17 -8.83
N ALA A 91 -5.93 -1.19 -9.24
CA ALA A 91 -6.02 -1.59 -10.64
C ALA A 91 -6.65 -0.49 -11.52
N GLU A 92 -7.73 0.14 -11.06
CA GLU A 92 -8.35 1.31 -11.70
C GLU A 92 -7.31 2.43 -11.89
N LEU A 93 -6.59 2.79 -10.83
CA LEU A 93 -5.55 3.83 -10.88
C LEU A 93 -4.40 3.49 -11.84
N LEU A 94 -3.96 2.23 -11.87
CA LEU A 94 -2.91 1.80 -12.81
C LEU A 94 -3.36 2.00 -14.27
N VAL A 95 -4.60 1.65 -14.59
CA VAL A 95 -5.18 1.88 -15.92
C VAL A 95 -5.26 3.37 -16.23
N GLU A 96 -5.73 4.20 -15.29
CA GLU A 96 -5.79 5.66 -15.44
C GLU A 96 -4.43 6.31 -15.71
N LEU A 97 -3.35 5.81 -15.11
CA LEU A 97 -2.01 6.37 -15.25
C LEU A 97 -1.27 5.91 -16.52
N THR A 98 -1.76 4.86 -17.18
CA THR A 98 -1.15 4.32 -18.40
C THR A 98 -1.90 4.65 -19.68
N ASN A 99 -3.10 5.24 -19.57
CA ASN A 99 -3.88 5.76 -20.69
C ASN A 99 -3.52 7.21 -20.99
#